data_AF-H1Y6J4-F1
#
_entry.id   AF-H1Y6J4-F1
#
_cell.length_a   1.000
_cell.length_b   1.000
_cell.length_c   1.000
_cell.angle_alpha   90.00
_cell.angle_beta   90.00
_cell.angle_gamma   90.00
#
_symmetry.space_group_name_H-M   'P 1'
#
loop_
_entity.id
_entity.type
_entity.pdbx_description
1 polymer ?
#
loop_
_entity_poly.entity_id
_entity_poly.type
_entity_poly.pdbx_seq_one_letter_code
_entity_poly.pdbx_strand_id
1 'polypeptide(L)' 'MKVVQIEKINIPADMGIIAISDGFIPQLYYPEITYAETSGYKLGKLSFSRTMACLSGTPFVQSIVADSVLIPGGSI' A
#
# COMPACT_ATOMS: atom_id res chain seq x y z
N MET A 1 -2.91 -1.24 -15.28
CA MET A 1 -4.28 -1.15 -15.83
C MET A 1 -4.38 -0.45 -17.18
N LYS A 2 -3.78 0.72 -17.43
CA LYS A 2 -3.93 1.41 -18.74
C LYS A 2 -3.59 0.52 -19.95
N VAL A 3 -2.39 -0.08 -19.98
CA VAL A 3 -1.99 -0.95 -21.10
C VAL A 3 -2.83 -2.23 -21.16
N VAL A 4 -3.13 -2.82 -20.01
CA VAL A 4 -3.99 -4.02 -19.87
C VAL A 4 -5.37 -3.79 -20.50
N GLN A 5 -5.95 -2.61 -20.29
CA GLN A 5 -7.24 -2.22 -20.88
C GLN A 5 -7.14 -1.91 -22.37
N ILE A 6 -6.07 -1.23 -22.82
CA ILE A 6 -5.83 -0.93 -24.24
C ILE A 6 -5.68 -2.22 -25.04
N GLU A 7 -4.89 -3.16 -24.53
CA GLU A 7 -4.60 -4.45 -25.16
C GLU A 7 -5.64 -5.53 -24.87
N LYS A 8 -6.69 -5.21 -24.10
CA LYS A 8 -7.78 -6.13 -23.73
C LYS A 8 -7.29 -7.46 -23.12
N ILE A 9 -6.26 -7.38 -22.28
CA ILE A 9 -5.74 -8.54 -21.54
C ILE A 9 -6.77 -8.93 -20.46
N ASN A 10 -7.15 -10.21 -20.39
CA ASN A 10 -8.15 -10.66 -19.41
C ASN A 10 -7.51 -10.81 -18.03
N ILE A 11 -8.06 -10.12 -17.04
CA ILE A 11 -7.63 -10.18 -15.65
C ILE A 11 -8.74 -10.86 -14.83
N PRO A 12 -8.44 -11.86 -13.98
CA PRO A 12 -7.12 -12.43 -13.70
C PRO A 12 -6.68 -13.58 -14.63
N ALA A 13 -7.50 -13.97 -15.61
CA ALA A 13 -7.33 -15.21 -16.37
C ALA A 13 -6.01 -15.31 -17.18
N ASP A 14 -5.62 -14.24 -17.88
CA ASP A 14 -4.38 -14.19 -18.67
C ASP A 14 -3.20 -13.67 -17.84
N MET A 15 -3.48 -12.82 -16.85
CA MET A 15 -2.46 -12.16 -16.02
C MET A 15 -3.04 -11.74 -14.66
N GLY A 16 -2.30 -12.03 -13.60
CA GLY A 16 -2.55 -11.46 -12.27
C GLY A 16 -1.85 -10.10 -12.09
N ILE A 17 -2.48 -9.19 -11.33
CA ILE A 17 -1.93 -7.87 -11.02
C ILE A 17 -2.00 -7.64 -9.51
N ILE A 18 -0.90 -7.18 -8.92
CA ILE A 18 -0.84 -6.65 -7.55
C ILE A 18 -0.25 -5.24 -7.56
N ALA A 19 -0.72 -4.37 -6.67
CA ALA A 19 -0.18 -3.02 -6.50
C ALA A 19 0.30 -2.77 -5.06
N ILE A 20 1.02 -1.66 -4.85
CA ILE A 20 1.26 -1.07 -3.54
C ILE A 20 0.50 0.26 -3.52
N SER A 21 -0.40 0.44 -2.55
CA SER A 21 -1.26 1.63 -2.50
C SER A 21 -1.83 1.84 -1.10
N ASP A 22 -2.41 3.02 -0.86
CA ASP A 22 -3.23 3.34 0.32
C ASP A 22 -4.71 2.98 0.14
N GLY A 23 -5.06 2.41 -1.02
CA GLY A 23 -6.38 1.85 -1.30
C GLY A 23 -7.26 2.70 -2.22
N PHE A 24 -6.91 3.96 -2.48
CA PHE A 24 -7.75 4.80 -3.32
C PHE A 24 -7.69 4.40 -4.81
N ILE A 25 -6.49 4.37 -5.40
CA ILE A 25 -6.32 4.09 -6.84
C ILE A 25 -6.74 2.66 -7.24
N PRO A 26 -6.43 1.59 -6.49
CA PRO A 26 -6.83 0.22 -6.83
C PRO A 26 -8.34 0.03 -7.02
N GLN A 27 -9.15 0.77 -6.28
CA GLN A 27 -10.62 0.69 -6.29
C GLN A 27 -11.25 1.41 -7.50
N LEU A 28 -10.48 2.17 -8.28
CA LEU A 28 -10.98 2.89 -9.46
C LEU A 28 -11.00 2.03 -10.73
N TYR A 29 -10.64 0.75 -10.63
CA TYR A 29 -10.53 -0.16 -11.77
C TYR A 29 -11.47 -1.36 -11.64
N TYR A 30 -11.80 -1.97 -12.78
CA TYR A 30 -12.51 -3.24 -12.84
C TYR A 30 -11.65 -4.30 -13.57
N PRO A 31 -11.43 -5.49 -13.00
CA PRO A 31 -11.69 -5.80 -11.59
C PRO A 31 -10.87 -4.89 -10.66
N GLU A 32 -11.31 -4.74 -9.40
CA GLU A 32 -10.51 -4.03 -8.39
C GLU A 32 -9.13 -4.69 -8.26
N ILE A 33 -8.09 -3.87 -8.16
CA ILE A 33 -6.72 -4.40 -8.08
C ILE A 33 -6.48 -4.89 -6.65
N THR A 34 -6.02 -6.13 -6.48
CA THR A 34 -5.43 -6.63 -5.22
C THR A 34 -4.17 -5.83 -4.89
N TYR A 35 -4.00 -5.38 -3.65
CA TYR A 35 -2.85 -4.52 -3.31
C TYR A 35 -2.31 -4.77 -1.91
N ALA A 36 -1.00 -4.57 -1.74
CA ALA A 36 -0.40 -4.41 -0.43
C ALA A 36 -0.70 -2.99 0.08
N GLU A 37 -1.53 -2.89 1.12
CA GLU A 37 -1.85 -1.62 1.75
C GLU A 37 -0.58 -1.05 2.40
N THR A 38 -0.23 0.16 2.00
CA THR A 38 0.76 1.00 2.68
C THR A 38 0.12 2.33 3.01
N SER A 39 0.49 2.92 4.15
CA SER A 39 -0.16 4.15 4.60
C SER A 39 0.88 5.19 4.99
N GLY A 40 0.97 6.23 4.15
CA GLY A 40 1.75 7.43 4.46
C GLY A 40 1.29 8.10 5.75
N TYR A 41 -0.01 8.02 6.07
CA TYR A 41 -0.56 8.51 7.33
C TYR A 41 -0.03 7.73 8.55
N LYS A 42 -0.10 6.38 8.54
CA LYS A 42 0.44 5.55 9.63
C LYS A 42 1.95 5.78 9.81
N LEU A 43 2.70 5.83 8.71
CA LEU A 43 4.14 6.12 8.71
C LEU A 43 4.46 7.52 9.26
N GLY A 44 3.71 8.54 8.86
CA GLY A 44 3.86 9.90 9.35
C GLY A 44 3.58 10.01 10.84
N LYS A 45 2.54 9.34 11.33
CA LYS A 45 2.21 9.28 12.77
C LYS A 45 3.33 8.61 13.57
N LEU A 46 3.86 7.48 13.09
CA LEU A 46 4.99 6.79 13.74
C LEU A 46 6.24 7.67 13.78
N SER A 47 6.57 8.33 12.66
CA SER A 47 7.71 9.25 12.56
C SER A 47 7.58 10.43 13.53
N PHE A 48 6.38 11.01 13.61
CA PHE A 48 6.09 12.11 14.53
C PHE A 48 6.20 11.66 15.98
N SER A 49 5.57 10.54 16.35
CA SER A 49 5.64 9.98 17.70
C SER A 49 7.08 9.67 18.11
N ARG A 50 7.91 9.10 17.21
CA ARG A 50 9.33 8.86 17.49
C ARG A 50 10.09 10.17 17.72
N THR A 51 9.83 11.18 16.90
CA THR A 51 10.45 12.51 17.03
C THR A 51 10.14 13.13 18.38
N MET A 52 8.88 13.10 18.80
CA MET A 52 8.46 13.62 20.12
C MET A 52 9.14 12.87 21.27
N ALA A 53 9.26 11.54 21.17
CA ALA A 53 9.97 10.74 22.17
C ALA A 53 11.47 11.09 22.25
N CYS A 54 12.12 11.36 21.11
CA CYS A 54 13.51 11.84 21.09
C CYS A 54 13.63 13.19 21.80
N LEU A 55 12.73 14.13 21.51
CA LEU A 55 12.70 15.45 22.15
C LEU A 55 12.42 15.36 23.65
N SER A 56 11.66 14.37 24.12
CA SER A 56 11.38 14.13 25.53
C SER A 56 12.50 13.37 26.28
N GLY A 57 13.69 13.23 25.68
CA GLY A 57 14.85 12.63 26.33
C GLY A 57 15.04 11.12 26.10
N THR A 58 14.41 10.53 25.08
CA THR A 58 14.62 9.11 24.72
C THR A 58 15.28 8.92 23.34
N PRO A 59 16.56 9.32 23.16
CA PRO A 59 17.18 9.43 21.84
C PRO A 59 17.71 8.10 21.25
N PHE A 60 17.46 6.95 21.88
CA PHE A 60 18.05 5.68 21.46
C PHE A 60 17.61 5.24 20.05
N VAL A 61 18.52 4.72 19.23
CA VAL A 61 18.17 4.30 17.87
C VAL A 61 17.19 3.13 17.91
N GLN A 62 16.09 3.23 17.15
CA GLN A 62 15.07 2.19 17.01
C GLN A 62 14.71 2.03 15.55
N SER A 63 14.59 0.78 15.10
CA SER A 63 13.92 0.47 13.84
C SER A 63 12.44 0.26 14.12
N ILE A 64 11.60 1.12 13.54
CA ILE A 64 10.14 1.01 13.64
C ILE A 64 9.63 0.68 12.24
N VAL A 65 8.94 -0.44 12.11
CA VAL A 65 8.33 -0.89 10.85
C VAL A 65 6.83 -0.66 10.93
N ALA A 66 6.27 -0.04 9.89
CA ALA A 66 4.83 -0.02 9.71
C ALA A 66 4.44 -1.23 8.87
N ASP A 67 3.56 -2.07 9.40
CA ASP A 67 3.11 -3.27 8.71
C ASP A 67 2.34 -2.94 7.44
N SER A 68 2.48 -3.81 6.44
CA SER A 68 1.68 -3.82 5.23
C SER A 68 0.77 -5.04 5.23
N VAL A 69 -0.46 -4.86 4.76
CA VAL A 69 -1.48 -5.92 4.73
C VAL A 69 -1.92 -6.13 3.28
N LEU A 70 -2.01 -7.37 2.84
CA LEU A 70 -2.57 -7.69 1.53
C LEU A 70 -4.09 -7.51 1.56
N ILE A 71 -4.61 -6.62 0.73
CA ILE A 71 -6.03 -6.37 0.55
C ILE A 71 -6.47 -7.07 -0.74
N PRO A 72 -7.31 -8.12 -0.64
CA PRO A 72 -7.78 -8.85 -1.81
C PRO A 72 -8.72 -7.97 -2.64
N GLY A 73 -8.46 -7.94 -3.95
CA GLY A 73 -9.37 -7.45 -4.98
C GLY A 73 -9.83 -8.60 -5.87
N GLY A 74 -10.06 -8.32 -7.16
CA GLY A 74 -10.42 -9.32 -8.17
C GLY A 74 -9.33 -9.53 -9.24
N SER A 75 -8.13 -8.99 -9.03
CA SER A 75 -7.06 -9.01 -10.04
C SER A 75 -6.02 -10.11 -9.88
N ILE A 76 -6.21 -11.02 -8.92
CA ILE A 76 -5.39 -12.24 -8.76
C ILE A 76 -6.29 -13.46 -8.61
#